data_AF-A0A7J7ZII2-F1
#
_entry.id   AF-A0A7J7ZII2-F1
#
_cell.length_a   1.000
_cell.length_b   1.000
_cell.length_c   1.000
_cell.angle_alpha   90.00
_cell.angle_beta   90.00
_cell.angle_gamma   90.00
#
_symmetry.space_group_name_H-M   'P 1'
#
loop_
_entity.id
_entity.type
_entity.pdbx_description
1 polymer ?
#
loop_
_entity_poly.entity_id
_entity_poly.type
_entity_poly.pdbx_seq_one_letter_code
_entity_poly.pdbx_strand_id
1 'polypeptide(L)'
;MAQKASPMESPLENEKYHIDEELGFALPNPLEELPHPYDAWISIVKKLPVLIENGELRAEVEKLPLLSINDLQGHKLQRLAHLVLGYITMAYVWGRGDDVRKVLPRNVAVPYCSLSEKLGLPPILVYADCVLANWKKIDPSGYVNRTWTFCFHFLEGIAVKDSFWFLYWWK
;
A
#
# COMPACT_ATOMS: atom_id res chain seq x y z
N MET A 1 4.08 -24.47 42.06
CA MET A 1 4.94 -24.24 40.88
C MET A 1 4.44 -23.01 40.18
N ALA A 2 5.22 -21.92 40.21
CA ALA A 2 4.83 -20.66 39.58
C ALA A 2 5.01 -20.76 38.06
N GLN A 3 3.93 -20.53 37.30
CA GLN A 3 4.04 -20.27 35.87
C GLN A 3 4.79 -18.95 35.70
N LYS A 4 6.00 -19.05 35.15
CA LYS A 4 6.81 -17.90 34.77
C LYS A 4 6.16 -17.30 33.53
N ALA A 5 5.41 -16.21 33.71
CA ALA A 5 4.91 -15.41 32.60
C ALA A 5 6.12 -14.96 31.74
N SER A 6 5.98 -15.14 30.43
CA SER A 6 6.93 -14.62 29.42
C SER A 6 7.09 -13.10 29.64
N PRO A 7 8.28 -12.52 29.45
CA PRO A 7 8.42 -11.07 29.52
C PRO A 7 7.63 -10.49 28.34
N MET A 8 6.43 -9.97 28.60
CA MET A 8 5.84 -9.00 27.69
C MET A 8 6.78 -7.80 27.73
N GLU A 9 7.43 -7.56 26.59
CA GLU A 9 8.28 -6.40 26.37
C GLU A 9 7.50 -5.12 26.74
N SER A 10 8.22 -4.16 27.30
CA SER A 10 7.61 -2.94 27.82
C SER A 10 6.94 -2.14 26.69
N PRO A 11 5.89 -1.33 26.97
CA PRO A 11 5.21 -0.54 25.93
C PRO A 11 6.15 0.35 25.11
N LEU A 12 7.27 0.78 25.70
CA LEU A 12 8.33 1.56 25.06
C LEU A 12 9.13 0.78 24.00
N GLU A 13 9.26 -0.54 24.15
CA GLU A 13 9.93 -1.40 23.16
C GLU A 13 9.04 -1.64 21.94
N ASN A 14 7.73 -1.81 22.16
CA ASN A 14 6.75 -1.99 21.09
C ASN A 14 6.68 -0.77 20.15
N GLU A 15 6.74 0.45 20.69
CA GLU A 15 6.79 1.68 19.88
C GLU A 15 8.03 1.74 18.98
N LYS A 16 9.18 1.29 19.50
CA LYS A 16 10.44 1.25 18.75
C LYS A 16 10.39 0.28 17.58
N TYR A 17 9.72 -0.86 17.74
CA TYR A 17 9.58 -1.88 16.69
C TYR A 17 8.32 -1.72 15.84
N HIS A 18 7.51 -0.68 16.09
CA HIS A 18 6.23 -0.45 15.43
C HIS A 18 5.28 -1.66 15.52
N ILE A 19 5.22 -2.28 16.70
CA ILE A 19 4.32 -3.39 17.01
C ILE A 19 3.14 -2.83 17.80
N ASP A 20 1.94 -2.95 17.22
CA ASP A 20 0.68 -2.61 17.87
C ASP A 20 0.24 -3.76 18.79
N GLU A 21 -0.27 -3.45 19.98
CA GLU A 21 -0.65 -4.47 20.97
C GLU A 21 -1.82 -5.33 20.51
N GLU A 22 -2.76 -4.77 19.73
CA GLU A 22 -3.94 -5.47 19.25
C GLU A 22 -3.72 -6.05 17.84
N LEU A 23 -2.98 -5.33 17.00
CA LEU A 23 -2.86 -5.59 15.57
C LEU A 23 -1.49 -6.17 15.17
N GLY A 24 -0.56 -6.29 16.11
CA GLY A 24 0.80 -6.77 15.84
C GLY A 24 1.52 -5.86 14.85
N PHE A 25 2.00 -6.43 13.74
CA PHE A 25 2.75 -5.68 12.72
C PHE A 25 1.86 -4.88 11.74
N ALA A 26 0.53 -5.00 11.83
CA ALA A 26 -0.36 -4.23 10.98
C ALA A 26 -0.36 -2.76 11.38
N LEU A 27 -0.34 -1.87 10.39
CA LEU A 27 -0.31 -0.43 10.62
C LEU A 27 -1.66 0.00 11.23
N PRO A 28 -1.70 0.55 12.45
CA PRO A 28 -2.95 0.92 13.09
C PRO A 28 -3.59 2.13 12.40
N ASN A 29 -4.88 2.04 12.08
CA ASN A 29 -5.67 3.09 11.44
C ASN A 29 -4.93 3.71 10.24
N PRO A 30 -4.72 2.95 9.15
CA PRO A 30 -4.05 3.45 7.96
C PRO A 30 -4.93 4.52 7.29
N LEU A 31 -4.26 5.43 6.58
CA LEU A 31 -4.92 6.54 5.89
C LEU A 31 -5.50 6.06 4.56
N GLU A 32 -6.57 6.71 4.08
CA GLU A 32 -7.19 6.42 2.78
C GLU A 32 -6.95 7.53 1.74
N GLU A 33 -6.50 8.71 2.20
CA GLU A 33 -6.31 9.89 1.37
C GLU A 33 -4.94 10.50 1.61
N LEU A 34 -4.37 11.05 0.54
CA LEU A 34 -3.16 11.86 0.59
C LEU A 34 -3.54 13.33 0.35
N PRO A 35 -2.87 14.28 1.02
CA PRO A 35 -3.13 15.70 0.81
C PRO A 35 -2.71 16.14 -0.59
N HIS A 36 -3.28 17.23 -1.08
CA HIS A 36 -2.81 17.88 -2.30
C HIS A 36 -1.30 18.24 -2.16
N PRO A 37 -0.45 17.96 -3.15
CA PRO A 37 -0.76 17.53 -4.53
C PRO A 37 -0.79 16.00 -4.78
N TYR A 38 -0.63 15.18 -3.75
CA TYR A 38 -0.49 13.72 -3.85
C TYR A 38 -1.80 12.98 -4.08
N ASP A 39 -2.93 13.66 -3.95
CA ASP A 39 -4.26 13.16 -4.30
C ASP A 39 -4.33 12.71 -5.77
N ALA A 40 -3.50 13.28 -6.64
CA ALA A 40 -3.31 12.81 -8.02
C ALA A 40 -2.95 11.33 -8.11
N TRP A 41 -2.07 10.82 -7.23
CA TRP A 41 -1.71 9.41 -7.21
C TRP A 41 -2.87 8.52 -6.73
N ILE A 42 -3.60 8.97 -5.70
CA ILE A 42 -4.80 8.29 -5.20
C ILE A 42 -5.87 8.19 -6.30
N SER A 43 -6.05 9.27 -7.09
CA SER A 43 -7.01 9.32 -8.20
C SER A 43 -6.72 8.25 -9.26
N ILE A 44 -5.44 8.02 -9.58
CA ILE A 44 -5.04 6.93 -10.49
C ILE A 44 -5.39 5.58 -9.88
N VAL A 45 -5.00 5.32 -8.62
CA VAL A 45 -5.24 4.03 -7.95
C VAL A 45 -6.74 3.70 -7.89
N LYS A 46 -7.58 4.67 -7.54
CA LYS A 46 -9.05 4.50 -7.50
C LYS A 46 -9.66 4.17 -8.87
N LYS A 47 -9.01 4.58 -9.96
CA LYS A 47 -9.48 4.37 -11.35
C LYS A 47 -8.75 3.23 -12.07
N LEU A 48 -7.82 2.55 -11.41
CA LEU A 48 -6.97 1.53 -12.03
C LEU A 48 -7.73 0.46 -12.84
N PRO A 49 -8.84 -0.15 -12.34
CA PRO A 49 -9.56 -1.17 -13.12
C PRO A 49 -10.00 -0.63 -14.48
N VAL A 50 -10.65 0.52 -14.49
CA VAL A 50 -11.18 1.18 -15.70
C VAL A 50 -10.05 1.59 -16.63
N LEU A 51 -8.97 2.17 -16.08
CA LEU A 51 -7.82 2.62 -16.86
C LEU A 51 -7.07 1.46 -17.53
N ILE A 52 -6.99 0.29 -16.88
CA ILE A 52 -6.38 -0.91 -17.46
C ILE A 52 -7.26 -1.49 -18.57
N GLU A 53 -8.57 -1.61 -18.31
CA GLU A 53 -9.53 -2.14 -19.29
C GLU A 53 -9.57 -1.30 -20.56
N ASN A 54 -9.57 0.03 -20.42
CA ASN A 54 -9.57 0.97 -21.54
C ASN A 54 -8.19 1.11 -22.22
N GLY A 55 -7.12 0.59 -21.63
CA GLY A 55 -5.74 0.79 -22.12
C GLY A 55 -5.20 2.21 -21.93
N GLU A 56 -5.84 3.02 -21.09
CA GLU A 56 -5.51 4.45 -20.85
C GLU A 56 -4.50 4.64 -19.71
N LEU A 57 -4.28 3.61 -18.89
CA LEU A 57 -3.45 3.68 -17.68
C LEU A 57 -2.09 4.33 -17.90
N ARG A 58 -1.33 3.89 -18.90
CA ARG A 58 0.04 4.35 -19.10
C ARG A 58 0.09 5.82 -19.49
N ALA A 59 -0.83 6.24 -20.36
CA ALA A 59 -0.94 7.63 -20.76
C ALA A 59 -1.30 8.53 -19.58
N GLU A 60 -2.21 8.09 -18.69
CA GLU A 60 -2.55 8.84 -17.48
C GLU A 60 -1.40 8.91 -16.47
N VAL A 61 -0.66 7.82 -16.29
CA VAL A 61 0.53 7.78 -15.42
C VAL A 61 1.63 8.69 -15.96
N GLU A 62 1.87 8.72 -17.26
CA GLU A 62 2.88 9.57 -17.90
C GLU A 62 2.53 11.06 -17.83
N LYS A 63 1.25 11.42 -17.72
CA LYS A 63 0.79 12.80 -17.50
C LYS A 63 0.99 13.31 -16.07
N LEU A 64 1.24 12.42 -15.10
CA LEU A 64 1.41 12.83 -13.71
C LEU A 64 2.58 13.82 -13.57
N PRO A 65 2.42 14.90 -12.77
CA PRO A 65 3.55 15.75 -12.43
C PRO A 65 4.56 14.97 -11.59
N LEU A 66 5.84 15.31 -11.73
CA LEU A 66 6.86 14.84 -10.80
C LEU A 66 6.66 15.55 -9.46
N LEU A 67 6.22 14.82 -8.44
CA LEU A 67 5.99 15.35 -7.10
C LEU A 67 7.18 15.04 -6.18
N SER A 68 7.59 16.01 -5.38
CA SER A 68 8.58 15.82 -4.31
C SER A 68 7.94 15.07 -3.14
N ILE A 69 8.70 14.25 -2.41
CA ILE A 69 8.21 13.54 -1.20
C ILE A 69 8.43 14.34 0.09
N ASN A 70 8.98 15.55 0.00
CA ASN A 70 9.36 16.34 1.17
C ASN A 70 8.17 16.73 2.05
N ASP A 71 6.97 16.89 1.47
CA ASP A 71 5.78 17.30 2.22
C ASP A 71 5.01 16.09 2.81
N LEU A 72 5.44 14.86 2.52
CA LEU A 72 4.93 13.63 3.15
C LEU A 72 5.54 13.43 4.53
N GLN A 73 5.03 14.18 5.50
CA GLN A 73 5.45 14.12 6.89
C GLN A 73 4.70 13.04 7.67
N GLY A 74 5.42 12.22 8.43
CA GLY A 74 4.84 11.17 9.26
C GLY A 74 4.73 9.81 8.57
N HIS A 75 4.90 8.75 9.38
CA HIS A 75 5.02 7.37 8.91
C HIS A 75 3.76 6.89 8.16
N LYS A 76 2.55 7.24 8.63
CA LYS A 76 1.29 6.80 7.98
C LYS A 76 1.13 7.36 6.56
N LEU A 77 1.44 8.65 6.37
CA LEU A 77 1.38 9.29 5.04
C LEU A 77 2.41 8.67 4.09
N GLN A 78 3.61 8.41 4.59
CA GLN A 78 4.67 7.75 3.81
C GLN A 78 4.29 6.31 3.43
N ARG A 79 3.71 5.54 4.34
CA ARG A 79 3.24 4.17 4.06
C ARG A 79 2.10 4.16 3.05
N LEU A 80 1.14 5.08 3.15
CA LEU A 80 0.08 5.21 2.15
C LEU A 80 0.66 5.61 0.78
N ALA A 81 1.56 6.59 0.73
CA ALA A 81 2.20 6.98 -0.53
C ALA A 81 3.00 5.82 -1.16
N HIS A 82 3.71 5.04 -0.35
CA HIS A 82 4.47 3.87 -0.82
C HIS A 82 3.53 2.79 -1.38
N LEU A 83 2.43 2.50 -0.69
CA LEU A 83 1.37 1.60 -1.16
C LEU A 83 0.80 2.03 -2.52
N VAL A 84 0.44 3.32 -2.63
CA VAL A 84 -0.18 3.89 -3.83
C VAL A 84 0.79 3.85 -5.03
N LEU A 85 2.04 4.26 -4.83
CA LEU A 85 3.08 4.18 -5.85
C LEU A 85 3.41 2.74 -6.24
N GLY A 86 3.35 1.80 -5.28
CA GLY A 86 3.48 0.37 -5.54
C GLY A 86 2.37 -0.16 -6.44
N TYR A 87 1.10 0.21 -6.19
CA TYR A 87 -0.02 -0.15 -7.06
C TYR A 87 0.12 0.44 -8.47
N ILE A 88 0.47 1.71 -8.59
CA ILE A 88 0.72 2.36 -9.88
C ILE A 88 1.84 1.65 -10.64
N THR A 89 2.94 1.33 -9.95
CA THR A 89 4.10 0.64 -10.54
C THR A 89 3.72 -0.75 -11.05
N MET A 90 3.03 -1.54 -10.24
CA MET A 90 2.56 -2.87 -10.65
C MET A 90 1.63 -2.79 -11.86
N ALA A 91 0.66 -1.89 -11.83
CA ALA A 91 -0.28 -1.71 -12.92
C ALA A 91 0.40 -1.19 -14.20
N TYR A 92 1.36 -0.27 -14.10
CA TYR A 92 2.07 0.28 -15.25
C TYR A 92 2.95 -0.76 -15.95
N VAL A 93 3.73 -1.51 -15.17
CA VAL A 93 4.65 -2.56 -15.67
C VAL A 93 3.87 -3.68 -16.33
N TRP A 94 2.88 -4.24 -15.63
CA TRP A 94 2.18 -5.44 -16.10
C TRP A 94 1.01 -5.14 -17.04
N GLY A 95 0.33 -3.99 -16.91
CA GLY A 95 -0.86 -3.67 -17.68
C GLY A 95 -1.90 -4.80 -17.64
N ARG A 96 -2.31 -5.29 -18.81
CA ARG A 96 -3.21 -6.44 -18.98
C ARG A 96 -2.47 -7.79 -19.03
N GLY A 97 -1.14 -7.79 -18.95
CA GLY A 97 -0.28 -8.98 -19.00
C GLY A 97 0.28 -9.35 -20.37
N ASP A 98 -0.15 -8.65 -21.43
CA ASP A 98 0.22 -8.89 -22.82
C ASP A 98 1.45 -8.09 -23.28
N ASP A 99 1.67 -6.90 -22.72
CA ASP A 99 2.82 -6.05 -23.00
C ASP A 99 3.45 -5.57 -21.69
N VAL A 100 4.67 -6.03 -21.36
CA VAL A 100 5.35 -5.68 -20.11
C VAL A 100 6.29 -4.49 -20.32
N ARG A 101 6.10 -3.40 -19.57
CA ARG A 101 7.01 -2.24 -19.62
C ARG A 101 8.25 -2.49 -18.77
N LYS A 102 9.41 -2.32 -19.39
CA LYS A 102 10.72 -2.47 -18.73
C LYS A 102 11.24 -1.19 -18.07
N VAL A 103 10.60 -0.06 -18.35
CA VAL A 103 11.03 1.27 -17.89
C VAL A 103 9.83 1.95 -17.25
N LEU A 104 9.98 2.37 -15.99
CA LEU A 104 8.99 3.17 -15.28
C LEU A 104 9.27 4.66 -15.53
N PRO A 105 8.24 5.50 -15.77
CA PRO A 105 8.45 6.91 -16.05
C PRO A 105 9.00 7.63 -14.81
N ARG A 106 9.84 8.63 -15.05
CA ARG A 106 10.60 9.34 -14.00
C ARG A 106 9.70 9.96 -12.93
N ASN A 107 8.52 10.43 -13.32
CA ASN A 107 7.53 11.05 -12.44
C ASN A 107 6.99 10.11 -11.35
N VAL A 108 7.04 8.79 -11.55
CA VAL A 108 6.72 7.76 -10.54
C VAL A 108 7.98 7.16 -9.95
N ALA A 109 8.97 6.82 -10.78
CA ALA A 109 10.17 6.13 -10.34
C ALA A 109 10.99 6.90 -9.30
N VAL A 110 11.17 8.21 -9.50
CA VAL A 110 11.95 9.05 -8.57
C VAL A 110 11.30 9.13 -7.19
N PRO A 111 10.05 9.60 -7.03
CA PRO A 111 9.44 9.67 -5.71
C PRO A 111 9.29 8.30 -5.07
N TYR A 112 9.06 7.24 -5.86
CA TYR A 112 8.94 5.90 -5.31
C TYR A 112 10.27 5.41 -4.72
N CYS A 113 11.37 5.46 -5.49
CA CYS A 113 12.68 5.09 -4.99
C CYS A 113 13.11 5.91 -3.76
N SER A 114 12.89 7.23 -3.78
CA SER A 114 13.24 8.10 -2.64
C SER A 114 12.41 7.77 -1.39
N LEU A 115 11.14 7.41 -1.56
CA LEU A 115 10.27 7.05 -0.44
C LEU A 115 10.63 5.66 0.11
N SER A 116 10.92 4.71 -0.78
CA SER A 116 11.41 3.38 -0.45
C SER A 116 12.70 3.44 0.37
N GLU A 117 13.68 4.27 -0.06
CA GLU A 117 14.92 4.50 0.69
C GLU A 117 14.64 5.09 2.08
N LYS A 118 13.76 6.09 2.17
CA LYS A 118 13.38 6.72 3.45
C LYS A 118 12.70 5.74 4.42
N LEU A 119 11.93 4.78 3.91
CA LEU A 119 11.23 3.76 4.70
C LEU A 119 12.07 2.49 4.94
N GLY A 120 13.26 2.37 4.33
CA GLY A 120 14.05 1.14 4.37
C GLY A 120 13.38 -0.03 3.65
N LEU A 121 12.51 0.26 2.67
CA LEU A 121 11.81 -0.73 1.85
C LEU A 121 12.37 -0.74 0.42
N PRO A 122 12.24 -1.84 -0.33
CA PRO A 122 12.52 -1.84 -1.76
C PRO A 122 11.40 -1.13 -2.56
N PRO A 123 11.70 -0.52 -3.73
CA PRO A 123 10.72 0.11 -4.61
C PRO A 123 9.93 -0.94 -5.43
N ILE A 124 9.26 -1.82 -4.71
CA ILE A 124 8.33 -2.83 -5.23
C ILE A 124 7.19 -2.98 -4.22
N LEU A 125 5.98 -3.30 -4.68
CA LEU A 125 4.85 -3.51 -3.78
C LEU A 125 5.12 -4.72 -2.88
N VAL A 126 5.29 -4.49 -1.57
CA VAL A 126 5.59 -5.56 -0.59
C VAL A 126 4.38 -5.89 0.28
N TYR A 127 4.45 -7.01 1.00
CA TYR A 127 3.43 -7.45 1.97
C TYR A 127 3.09 -6.36 3.00
N ALA A 128 4.11 -5.63 3.47
CA ALA A 128 3.92 -4.52 4.40
C ALA A 128 3.02 -3.41 3.82
N ASP A 129 3.00 -3.25 2.50
CA ASP A 129 2.12 -2.29 1.84
C ASP A 129 0.73 -2.88 1.65
N CYS A 130 0.63 -3.93 0.82
CA CYS A 130 -0.65 -4.38 0.27
C CYS A 130 -1.53 -5.15 1.27
N VAL A 131 -0.98 -5.52 2.43
CA VAL A 131 -1.71 -6.21 3.51
C VAL A 131 -1.68 -5.39 4.78
N LEU A 132 -0.49 -5.15 5.35
CA LEU A 132 -0.36 -4.55 6.67
C LEU A 132 -0.79 -3.07 6.71
N ALA A 133 -0.73 -2.35 5.59
CA ALA A 133 -1.13 -0.94 5.50
C ALA A 133 -2.39 -0.70 4.66
N ASN A 134 -3.01 -1.73 4.09
CA ASN A 134 -4.11 -1.61 3.13
C ASN A 134 -5.46 -2.07 3.69
N TRP A 135 -5.84 -1.68 4.89
CA TRP A 135 -7.10 -2.16 5.48
C TRP A 135 -7.87 -1.05 6.18
N LYS A 136 -9.18 -1.20 6.31
CA LYS A 136 -10.03 -0.30 7.11
C LYS A 136 -11.13 -1.07 7.82
N LYS A 137 -11.63 -0.49 8.91
CA LYS A 137 -12.83 -1.01 9.59
C LYS A 137 -14.07 -0.67 8.76
N ILE A 138 -14.95 -1.65 8.54
CA ILE A 138 -16.22 -1.44 7.81
C ILE A 138 -17.18 -0.61 8.65
N ASP A 139 -17.19 -0.87 9.96
CA ASP A 139 -18.00 -0.16 10.94
C ASP A 139 -17.13 0.14 12.18
N PRO A 140 -16.79 1.41 12.44
CA PRO A 140 -16.09 1.80 13.65
C PRO A 140 -16.88 1.48 14.94
N SER A 141 -18.21 1.31 14.84
CA SER A 141 -19.13 1.08 15.97
C SER A 141 -19.33 -0.42 16.32
N GLY A 142 -18.81 -1.34 15.52
CA GLY A 142 -18.67 -2.77 15.88
C GLY A 142 -19.92 -3.64 15.71
N TYR A 143 -20.96 -3.21 15.00
CA TYR A 143 -22.23 -3.95 14.93
C TYR A 143 -22.27 -5.09 13.89
N VAL A 144 -21.31 -5.16 12.97
CA VAL A 144 -21.28 -6.17 11.90
C VAL A 144 -20.17 -7.20 12.09
N ASN A 145 -20.52 -8.49 11.91
CA ASN A 145 -19.63 -9.67 12.01
C ASN A 145 -18.54 -9.72 10.90
N ARG A 146 -18.44 -8.68 10.06
CA ARG A 146 -17.35 -8.44 9.10
C ARG A 146 -16.66 -7.14 9.50
N THR A 147 -15.56 -7.25 10.22
CA THR A 147 -14.94 -6.10 10.91
C THR A 147 -14.00 -5.29 10.01
N TRP A 148 -13.39 -5.89 8.99
CA TRP A 148 -12.30 -5.28 8.20
C TRP A 148 -12.47 -5.50 6.69
N THR A 149 -12.03 -4.54 5.88
CA THR A 149 -11.96 -4.61 4.41
C THR A 149 -10.69 -3.95 3.88
N PHE A 150 -10.29 -4.24 2.64
CA PHE A 150 -9.13 -3.57 2.02
C PHE A 150 -9.49 -2.13 1.58
N CYS A 151 -8.56 -1.19 1.72
CA CYS A 151 -8.73 0.18 1.25
C CYS A 151 -8.72 0.24 -0.28
N PHE A 152 -7.73 -0.45 -0.88
CA PHE A 152 -7.59 -0.65 -2.30
C PHE A 152 -7.67 -2.14 -2.59
N HIS A 153 -8.65 -2.52 -3.41
CA HIS A 153 -8.77 -3.92 -3.82
C HIS A 153 -7.67 -4.24 -4.82
N PHE A 154 -7.08 -5.40 -4.65
CA PHE A 154 -6.17 -5.94 -5.66
C PHE A 154 -6.95 -6.08 -6.96
N LEU A 155 -6.40 -5.55 -8.06
CA LEU A 155 -7.11 -5.52 -9.33
C LEU A 155 -7.32 -6.96 -9.81
N GLU A 156 -8.55 -7.45 -9.69
CA GLU A 156 -9.02 -8.66 -10.34
C GLU A 156 -8.94 -8.46 -11.86
N GLY A 157 -7.75 -8.59 -12.44
CA GLY A 157 -7.51 -8.16 -13.82
C GLY A 157 -6.04 -7.96 -14.21
N ILE A 158 -5.13 -7.70 -13.27
CA ILE A 158 -3.69 -7.81 -13.58
C ILE A 158 -3.34 -9.29 -13.70
N ALA A 159 -2.47 -9.66 -14.65
CA ALA A 159 -2.00 -11.03 -14.91
C ALA A 159 -1.38 -11.77 -13.70
N VAL A 160 -1.32 -11.14 -12.52
CA VAL A 160 -0.94 -11.76 -11.26
C VAL A 160 -2.15 -12.40 -10.55
N LYS A 161 -3.15 -12.87 -11.30
CA LYS A 161 -4.34 -13.57 -10.77
C LYS A 161 -3.96 -14.79 -9.91
N ASP A 162 -2.84 -15.44 -10.22
CA ASP A 162 -2.43 -16.68 -9.56
C ASP A 162 -1.34 -16.53 -8.49
N SER A 163 -0.68 -15.36 -8.36
CA SER A 163 0.45 -15.22 -7.43
C SER A 163 0.08 -14.64 -6.06
N PHE A 164 -1.21 -14.29 -5.84
CA PHE A 164 -1.66 -13.67 -4.60
C PHE A 164 -2.63 -14.51 -3.76
N TRP A 165 -2.96 -15.74 -4.18
CA TRP A 165 -3.63 -16.73 -3.31
C TRP A 165 -2.92 -16.89 -1.96
N PHE A 166 -1.60 -16.66 -1.91
CA PHE A 166 -0.79 -16.68 -0.69
C PHE A 166 -1.25 -15.70 0.40
N LEU A 167 -1.87 -14.57 0.05
CA LEU A 167 -2.35 -13.59 1.05
C LEU A 167 -3.64 -14.05 1.75
N TYR A 168 -4.44 -14.89 1.10
CA TYR A 168 -5.72 -15.39 1.62
C TYR A 168 -5.59 -16.70 2.40
N TRP A 169 -4.48 -17.44 2.25
CA TRP A 169 -4.24 -18.73 2.91
C TRP A 169 -3.72 -18.65 4.36
N TRP A 170 -3.59 -17.43 4.91
CA TRP A 170 -3.23 -17.22 6.32
C TRP A 170 -4.44 -16.81 7.19
N LYS A 171 -5.62 -17.35 6.85
CA LYS A 171 -6.81 -17.37 7.70
C LYS A 171 -7.24 -18.81 7.96
#